data_AF-A0A1M4PP71-F1
#
_entry.id   AF-A0A1M4PP71-F1
#
_cell.length_a   1.000
_cell.length_b   1.000
_cell.length_c   1.000
_cell.angle_alpha   90.00
_cell.angle_beta   90.00
_cell.angle_gamma   90.00
#
_symmetry.space_group_name_H-M   'P 1'
#
loop_
_entity.id
_entity.type
_entity.pdbx_description
1 polymer ?
#
loop_
_entity_poly.entity_id
_entity_poly.type
_entity_poly.pdbx_seq_one_letter_code
_entity_poly.pdbx_strand_id
1 'polypeptide(L)'
;MEVELIERYFQSKIYAVSMHKPSRWIIENDIKLDNYINTYSKKYLKDFKYISDSRMEWREQCICKTIESRIYNKLHVLIHPLSWSYKEISLDKKVIQFMAYKARKMDKDLSDNISVYV
;
A
#
# COMPACT_ATOMS: atom_id res chain seq x y z
N MET A 1 20.44 4.95 -1.82
CA MET A 1 19.17 5.23 -1.08
C MET A 1 18.08 4.25 -1.54
N GLU A 2 17.05 3.91 -0.74
CA GLU A 2 16.01 2.93 -1.15
C GLU A 2 15.35 3.28 -2.50
N VAL A 3 15.11 4.57 -2.75
CA VAL A 3 14.54 5.06 -4.01
C VAL A 3 15.40 4.65 -5.21
N GLU A 4 16.71 4.87 -5.16
CA GLU A 4 17.63 4.53 -6.27
C GLU A 4 17.62 3.04 -6.58
N LEU A 5 17.49 2.19 -5.55
CA LEU A 5 17.41 0.74 -5.72
C LEU A 5 16.12 0.36 -6.45
N ILE A 6 14.99 0.92 -6.04
CA ILE A 6 13.67 0.65 -6.64
C ILE A 6 13.65 1.19 -8.08
N GLU A 7 14.12 2.41 -8.32
CA GLU A 7 14.17 3.00 -9.67
C GLU A 7 15.02 2.15 -10.62
N ARG A 8 16.19 1.66 -10.15
CA ARG A 8 17.05 0.78 -10.94
C ARG A 8 16.43 -0.58 -11.19
N TYR A 9 15.80 -1.18 -10.19
CA TYR A 9 15.22 -2.52 -10.34
C TYR A 9 13.99 -2.51 -11.26
N PHE A 10 13.10 -1.54 -11.11
CA PHE A 10 11.86 -1.43 -11.88
C PHE A 10 11.96 -0.53 -13.11
N GLN A 11 13.14 0.04 -13.39
CA GLN A 11 13.39 0.95 -14.52
C GLN A 11 12.35 2.07 -14.60
N SER A 12 11.94 2.59 -13.44
CA SER A 12 10.80 3.49 -13.29
C SER A 12 11.15 4.61 -12.33
N LYS A 13 10.96 5.87 -12.76
CA LYS A 13 11.22 7.04 -11.92
C LYS A 13 10.20 7.18 -10.80
N ILE A 14 10.67 7.45 -9.59
CA ILE A 14 9.86 7.69 -8.40
C ILE A 14 9.67 9.19 -8.21
N TYR A 15 8.41 9.61 -8.09
CA TYR A 15 8.03 11.00 -7.86
C TYR A 15 7.48 11.24 -6.45
N ALA A 16 7.01 10.19 -5.77
CA ALA A 16 6.35 10.29 -4.48
C ALA A 16 6.73 9.11 -3.58
N VAL A 17 6.80 9.37 -2.28
CA VAL A 17 7.12 8.40 -1.24
C VAL A 17 5.97 8.37 -0.24
N SER A 18 5.48 7.16 0.02
CA SER A 18 4.49 6.86 1.06
C SER A 18 5.08 5.88 2.06
N MET A 19 5.34 6.34 3.28
CA MET A 19 5.92 5.49 4.33
C MET A 19 4.93 4.43 4.81
N HIS A 20 5.40 3.19 4.95
CA HIS A 20 4.63 2.14 5.62
C HIS A 20 4.61 2.41 7.13
N LYS A 21 3.55 3.09 7.60
CA LYS A 21 3.39 3.64 8.97
C LYS A 21 4.29 4.85 9.23
N PRO A 22 3.93 6.04 8.70
CA PRO A 22 4.67 7.27 9.01
C PRO A 22 4.66 7.53 10.51
N SER A 23 5.79 7.98 11.05
CA SER A 23 5.86 8.40 12.44
C SER A 23 5.01 9.65 12.68
N ARG A 24 4.54 9.83 13.91
CA ARG A 24 3.80 11.03 14.32
C ARG A 24 4.56 12.31 13.96
N TRP A 25 5.87 12.31 14.14
CA TRP A 25 6.74 13.43 13.79
C TRP A 25 6.65 13.81 12.31
N ILE A 26 6.65 12.83 11.39
CA ILE A 26 6.51 13.10 9.94
C ILE A 26 5.16 13.76 9.62
N ILE A 27 4.08 13.26 10.24
CA ILE A 27 2.71 13.73 10.01
C ILE A 27 2.54 15.18 10.52
N GLU A 28 3.09 15.49 11.69
CA GLU A 28 2.88 16.78 12.36
C GLU A 28 3.78 17.90 11.82
N ASN A 29 4.98 17.56 11.31
CA ASN A 29 6.02 18.54 10.98
C ASN A 29 6.14 18.89 9.47
N ASP A 30 5.21 18.44 8.62
CA ASP A 30 5.20 18.77 7.18
C ASP A 30 6.54 18.56 6.45
N ILE A 31 7.20 17.43 6.76
CA ILE A 31 8.56 17.13 6.29
C ILE A 31 8.61 17.14 4.76
N LYS A 32 9.54 17.92 4.20
CA LYS A 32 9.87 17.90 2.78
C LYS A 32 10.92 16.83 2.50
N LEU A 33 10.75 16.13 1.39
CA LEU A 33 11.75 15.23 0.84
C LEU A 33 12.25 15.90 -0.44
N ASP A 34 13.51 16.32 -0.48
CA ASP A 34 14.05 17.26 -1.48
C ASP A 34 13.49 17.08 -2.89
N ASN A 35 13.68 15.89 -3.46
CA ASN A 35 13.28 15.55 -4.83
C ASN A 35 11.97 14.75 -4.92
N TYR A 36 11.29 14.52 -3.80
CA TYR A 36 10.17 13.58 -3.73
C TYR A 36 8.95 14.16 -3.02
N ILE A 37 7.79 13.81 -3.51
CA ILE A 37 6.54 14.17 -2.84
C ILE A 37 6.37 13.27 -1.60
N ASN A 38 6.42 13.87 -0.40
CA ASN A 38 5.95 13.21 0.81
C ASN A 38 4.42 13.19 0.80
N THR A 39 3.82 12.01 0.63
CA THR A 39 2.35 11.84 0.60
C THR A 39 1.69 12.20 1.93
N TYR A 40 2.45 12.25 3.03
CA TYR A 40 2.01 12.66 4.35
C TYR A 40 2.30 14.14 4.68
N SER A 41 2.73 14.94 3.70
CA SER A 41 2.81 16.39 3.89
C SER A 41 1.43 17.01 4.11
N LYS A 42 1.37 18.13 4.84
CA LYS A 42 0.13 18.81 5.26
C LYS A 42 -0.79 19.10 4.08
N LYS A 43 -0.22 19.43 2.90
CA LYS A 43 -0.96 19.64 1.66
C LYS A 43 -1.88 18.47 1.31
N TYR A 44 -1.36 17.24 1.28
CA TYR A 44 -2.13 16.05 0.88
C TYR A 44 -2.97 15.45 2.01
N LEU A 45 -2.75 15.89 3.26
CA LEU A 45 -3.60 15.52 4.39
C LEU A 45 -4.74 16.51 4.63
N LYS A 46 -4.62 17.76 4.16
CA LYS A 46 -5.64 18.81 4.33
C LYS A 46 -6.43 19.09 3.06
N ASP A 47 -5.77 19.21 1.92
CA ASP A 47 -6.41 19.66 0.67
C ASP A 47 -7.06 18.51 -0.12
N PHE A 48 -6.86 17.27 0.34
CA PHE A 48 -7.34 16.05 -0.29
C PHE A 48 -8.24 15.33 0.70
N LYS A 49 -9.33 14.76 0.19
CA LYS A 49 -10.13 13.83 0.99
C LYS A 49 -9.34 12.54 1.17
N TYR A 50 -8.90 12.29 2.40
CA TYR A 50 -8.22 11.06 2.76
C TYR A 50 -9.22 9.92 2.95
N ILE A 51 -8.96 8.78 2.31
CA ILE A 51 -9.78 7.56 2.41
C ILE A 51 -8.83 6.37 2.49
N SER A 52 -9.10 5.44 3.40
CA SER A 52 -8.34 4.18 3.46
C SER A 52 -9.23 2.98 3.69
N ASP A 53 -8.82 1.84 3.15
CA ASP A 53 -9.40 0.51 3.40
C ASP A 53 -8.69 -0.19 4.57
N SER A 54 -8.27 0.57 5.58
CA SER A 54 -7.55 0.03 6.73
C SER A 54 -8.32 -1.13 7.36
N ARG A 55 -7.65 -2.26 7.61
CA ARG A 55 -8.29 -3.52 8.07
C ARG A 55 -9.31 -4.08 7.08
N MET A 56 -9.18 -3.75 5.79
CA MET A 56 -10.06 -4.13 4.70
C MET A 56 -11.46 -3.53 4.77
N GLU A 57 -11.64 -2.48 5.57
CA GLU A 57 -12.91 -1.81 5.78
C GLU A 57 -12.81 -0.34 5.37
N TRP A 58 -13.80 0.10 4.60
CA TRP A 58 -13.99 1.52 4.34
C TRP A 58 -14.76 2.14 5.51
N ARG A 59 -14.07 2.94 6.33
CA ARG A 59 -14.69 3.55 7.53
C ARG A 59 -15.87 4.46 7.22
N GLU A 60 -15.84 5.15 6.08
CA GLU A 60 -16.84 6.17 5.76
C GLU A 60 -17.95 5.64 4.83
N GLN A 61 -17.61 4.73 3.90
CA GLN A 61 -18.47 4.00 2.95
C GLN A 61 -17.60 3.52 1.77
N CYS A 62 -18.14 2.70 0.87
CA CYS A 62 -17.46 2.36 -0.39
C CYS A 62 -16.89 3.61 -1.08
N ILE A 63 -15.62 3.54 -1.47
CA ILE A 63 -14.96 4.62 -2.22
C ILE A 63 -15.70 4.99 -3.51
N CYS A 64 -16.41 4.03 -4.13
CA CYS A 64 -17.26 4.24 -5.30
C CYS A 64 -18.25 5.37 -5.07
N LYS A 65 -18.94 5.40 -3.93
CA LYS A 65 -19.89 6.46 -3.57
C LYS A 65 -19.22 7.82 -3.42
N THR A 66 -18.00 7.85 -2.88
CA THR A 66 -17.24 9.10 -2.74
C THR A 66 -16.84 9.66 -4.12
N ILE A 67 -16.43 8.80 -5.05
CA ILE A 67 -16.11 9.20 -6.43
C ILE A 67 -17.37 9.67 -7.17
N GLU A 68 -18.46 8.90 -7.08
CA GLU A 68 -19.75 9.21 -7.70
C GLU A 68 -20.35 10.52 -7.18
N SER A 69 -20.14 10.85 -5.90
CA SER A 69 -20.65 12.09 -5.30
C SER A 69 -20.11 13.35 -5.95
N ARG A 70 -18.91 13.29 -6.55
CA ARG A 70 -18.17 14.44 -7.10
C ARG A 70 -18.01 15.63 -6.13
N ILE A 71 -18.18 15.41 -4.82
CA ILE A 71 -18.03 16.44 -3.79
C ILE A 71 -16.57 16.86 -3.63
N TYR A 72 -15.65 15.90 -3.81
CA TYR A 72 -14.22 16.11 -3.62
C TYR A 72 -13.48 16.08 -4.95
N ASN A 73 -12.76 17.16 -5.25
CA ASN A 73 -11.96 17.28 -6.47
C ASN A 73 -10.60 16.58 -6.38
N LYS A 74 -10.18 16.19 -5.16
CA LYS A 74 -8.86 15.63 -4.86
C LYS A 74 -9.01 14.53 -3.82
N LEU A 75 -8.53 13.33 -4.12
CA LEU A 75 -8.58 12.18 -3.23
C LEU A 75 -7.17 11.68 -2.91
N HIS A 76 -6.92 11.40 -1.63
CA HIS A 76 -5.74 10.66 -1.19
C HIS A 76 -6.21 9.30 -0.69
N VAL A 77 -5.98 8.27 -1.51
CA VAL A 77 -6.52 6.94 -1.28
C VAL A 77 -5.39 5.99 -0.89
N LEU A 78 -5.53 5.35 0.26
CA LEU A 78 -4.66 4.26 0.69
C LEU A 78 -5.43 2.94 0.58
N ILE A 79 -4.90 2.02 -0.24
CA ILE A 79 -5.46 0.68 -0.41
C ILE A 79 -4.46 -0.39 0.03
N HIS A 80 -4.94 -1.48 0.62
CA HIS A 80 -4.16 -2.66 0.94
C HIS A 80 -4.41 -3.74 -0.12
N PRO A 81 -3.42 -4.15 -0.92
CA PRO A 81 -3.64 -5.10 -2.02
C PRO A 81 -4.30 -6.41 -1.61
N LEU A 82 -4.01 -6.90 -0.40
CA LEU A 82 -4.59 -8.14 0.14
C LEU A 82 -6.11 -8.05 0.35
N SER A 83 -6.64 -6.84 0.51
CA SER A 83 -8.04 -6.58 0.81
C SER A 83 -8.97 -6.74 -0.38
N TRP A 84 -8.43 -6.82 -1.59
CA TRP A 84 -9.22 -6.82 -2.82
C TRP A 84 -9.22 -8.19 -3.47
N SER A 85 -10.40 -8.63 -3.88
CA SER A 85 -10.62 -9.88 -4.57
C SER A 85 -11.78 -9.72 -5.54
N TYR A 86 -11.71 -10.41 -6.68
CA TYR A 86 -12.79 -10.39 -7.67
C TYR A 86 -14.11 -10.96 -7.12
N LYS A 87 -14.01 -11.91 -6.18
CA LYS A 87 -15.15 -12.48 -5.46
C LYS A 87 -15.16 -11.96 -4.04
N GLU A 88 -16.34 -11.79 -3.47
CA GLU A 88 -16.49 -11.48 -2.06
C GLU A 88 -16.01 -12.68 -1.22
N ILE A 89 -14.97 -12.46 -0.43
CA ILE A 89 -14.35 -13.47 0.43
C ILE A 89 -14.13 -12.79 1.77
N SER A 90 -14.47 -13.46 2.86
CA SER A 90 -14.27 -12.96 4.21
C SER A 90 -12.77 -12.83 4.53
N LEU A 91 -12.43 -11.92 5.45
CA LEU A 91 -11.03 -11.63 5.81
C LEU A 91 -10.28 -12.89 6.28
N ASP A 92 -10.90 -13.68 7.15
CA ASP A 92 -10.35 -14.94 7.66
C ASP A 92 -9.96 -15.88 6.51
N LYS A 93 -10.84 -16.04 5.51
CA LYS A 93 -10.57 -16.86 4.33
C LYS A 93 -9.41 -16.29 3.50
N LYS A 94 -9.33 -14.97 3.29
CA LYS A 94 -8.20 -14.36 2.56
C LYS A 94 -6.88 -14.59 3.28
N VAL A 95 -6.86 -14.43 4.60
CA VAL A 95 -5.66 -14.67 5.42
C VAL A 95 -5.24 -16.14 5.35
N ILE A 96 -6.18 -17.08 5.51
CA ILE A 96 -5.90 -18.52 5.41
C ILE A 96 -5.33 -18.87 4.03
N GLN A 97 -5.94 -18.37 2.95
CA GLN A 97 -5.46 -18.59 1.58
C GLN A 97 -4.06 -18.01 1.37
N PHE A 98 -3.80 -16.81 1.89
CA PHE A 98 -2.48 -16.18 1.81
C PHE A 98 -1.42 -16.96 2.58
N MET A 99 -1.72 -17.44 3.79
CA MET A 99 -0.83 -18.28 4.58
C MET A 99 -0.51 -19.59 3.86
N ALA A 100 -1.53 -20.27 3.33
CA ALA A 100 -1.35 -21.50 2.56
C ALA A 100 -0.54 -21.30 1.27
N TYR A 101 -0.72 -20.15 0.61
CA TYR A 101 0.12 -19.76 -0.52
C TYR A 101 1.57 -19.54 -0.09
N LYS A 102 1.81 -18.77 0.99
CA LYS A 102 3.15 -18.48 1.50
C LYS A 102 3.89 -19.73 1.95
N ALA A 103 3.23 -20.65 2.65
CA ALA A 103 3.80 -21.92 3.06
C ALA A 103 4.27 -22.74 1.85
N ARG A 104 3.40 -22.91 0.84
CA ARG A 104 3.76 -23.62 -0.40
C ARG A 104 4.88 -22.93 -1.18
N LYS A 105 4.87 -21.60 -1.25
CA LYS A 105 5.93 -20.84 -1.90
C LYS A 105 7.27 -21.04 -1.19
N MET A 106 7.29 -20.96 0.14
CA MET A 106 8.50 -21.14 0.92
C MET A 106 9.06 -22.57 0.79
N ASP A 107 8.19 -23.58 0.82
CA ASP A 107 8.57 -24.98 0.58
C ASP A 107 9.23 -25.16 -0.80
N LYS A 108 8.62 -24.57 -1.84
CA LYS A 108 9.19 -24.54 -3.18
C LYS A 108 10.53 -23.80 -3.23
N ASP A 109 10.60 -22.59 -2.68
CA ASP A 109 11.81 -21.78 -2.68
C ASP A 109 12.95 -22.52 -1.93
N LEU A 110 12.65 -23.25 -0.84
CA LEU A 110 13.62 -24.11 -0.16
C LEU A 110 14.06 -25.29 -1.04
N SER A 111 13.12 -26.01 -1.64
CA SER A 111 13.42 -27.11 -2.56
C SER A 111 14.31 -26.67 -3.72
N ASP A 112 14.00 -25.53 -4.35
CA ASP A 112 14.72 -25.01 -5.50
C ASP A 112 16.14 -24.51 -5.15
N ASN A 113 16.37 -24.06 -3.90
CA ASN A 113 17.66 -23.48 -3.48
C ASN A 113 18.53 -24.40 -2.60
N ILE A 114 17.96 -25.46 -2.01
CA ILE A 114 18.69 -26.44 -1.20
C ILE A 114 19.03 -27.71 -2.00
N SER A 115 18.41 -27.91 -3.17
CA SER A 115 18.63 -29.08 -4.03
C SER A 115 19.98 -29.13 -4.76
N VAL A 116 20.92 -28.23 -4.49
CA VAL A 116 22.29 -28.28 -5.04
C VAL A 116 23.28 -28.80 -4.00
N TYR A 117 23.10 -30.04 -3.52
CA TYR A 117 24.15 -30.87 -2.90
C TYR A 117 23.72 -32.36 -2.90
N VAL A 118 23.46 -32.94 -4.08
CA VAL A 118 23.59 -34.39 -4.33
C VAL A 118 24.21 -34.59 -5.70
#